data_AF-B0TVT3-F1
#
_entry.id   AF-B0TVT3-F1
#
_cell.length_a   1.000
_cell.length_b   1.000
_cell.length_c   1.000
_cell.angle_alpha   90.00
_cell.angle_beta   90.00
_cell.angle_gamma   90.00
#
_symmetry.space_group_name_H-M   'P 1'
#
loop_
_entity.id
_entity.type
_entity.pdbx_description
1 polymer ?
#
loop_
_entity_poly.entity_id
_entity_poly.type
_entity_poly.pdbx_seq_one_letter_code
_entity_poly.pdbx_strand_id
1 'polypeptide(L)'
;MQKQNGFTLIELVVVIIILGILAVTAAPKFINLQSDARASALQGVKGAIQGANGLVFAKAALAGDEAKAGPVDVNIGTDTDKIEVPTTYGYMTAEEAAFELAVDASFVAEVGIPADSTEDWIVAEAGTPGAGATMVIYQRGAPNDSKTCQLTYKEATSTTTPTYTIVDTGC
;
A
#
# COMPACT_ATOMS: atom_id res chain seq x y z
N MET A 1 -5.07 -48.70 41.02
CA MET A 1 -3.92 -48.45 40.12
C MET A 1 -4.46 -48.26 38.71
N GLN A 2 -4.46 -47.02 38.20
CA GLN A 2 -4.77 -46.77 36.79
C GLN A 2 -3.55 -47.18 35.96
N LYS A 3 -3.72 -48.06 34.97
CA LYS A 3 -2.67 -48.37 34.00
C LYS A 3 -2.40 -47.11 33.17
N GLN A 4 -1.18 -46.58 33.23
CA GLN A 4 -0.72 -45.61 32.25
C GLN A 4 -0.49 -46.35 30.93
N ASN A 5 -1.39 -46.15 29.96
CA ASN A 5 -1.15 -46.52 28.59
C ASN A 5 -0.17 -45.48 28.01
N GLY A 6 1.12 -45.80 28.04
CA GLY A 6 2.14 -44.97 27.39
C GLY A 6 1.97 -44.98 25.87
N PHE A 7 2.31 -43.86 25.23
CA PHE A 7 2.40 -43.77 23.77
C PHE A 7 3.51 -44.70 23.27
N THR A 8 3.25 -45.45 22.20
CA THR A 8 4.29 -46.29 21.57
C THR A 8 5.21 -45.43 20.71
N LEU A 9 6.48 -45.84 20.59
CA LEU A 9 7.43 -45.16 19.72
C LEU A 9 6.95 -45.13 18.26
N ILE A 10 6.25 -46.19 17.81
CA ILE A 10 5.72 -46.25 16.45
C ILE A 10 4.59 -45.25 16.22
N GLU A 11 3.71 -45.01 17.20
CA GLU A 11 2.66 -43.99 17.09
C GLU A 11 3.26 -42.59 16.94
N LEU A 12 4.32 -42.27 17.70
CA LEU A 12 5.02 -40.99 17.56
C LEU A 12 5.63 -40.83 16.16
N VAL A 13 6.29 -41.88 15.65
CA VAL A 13 6.93 -41.87 14.33
C VAL A 13 5.91 -41.72 13.20
N VAL A 14 4.77 -42.41 13.29
CA VAL A 14 3.72 -42.28 12.27
C VAL A 14 3.14 -40.87 12.24
N VAL A 15 2.95 -40.23 13.41
CA VAL A 15 2.43 -38.85 13.49
C VAL A 15 3.38 -37.85 12.81
N ILE A 16 4.68 -37.91 13.09
CA ILE A 16 5.64 -36.99 12.45
C ILE A 16 5.73 -37.20 10.94
N ILE A 17 5.59 -38.44 10.44
CA ILE A 17 5.56 -38.74 9.00
C ILE A 17 4.32 -38.11 8.36
N ILE A 18 3.15 -38.29 8.97
CA ILE A 18 1.89 -37.71 8.46
C ILE A 18 1.99 -36.17 8.45
N LEU A 19 2.48 -35.56 9.53
CA LEU A 19 2.69 -34.11 9.60
C LEU A 19 3.69 -33.63 8.53
N GLY A 20 4.75 -34.40 8.25
CA GLY A 20 5.71 -34.10 7.20
C GLY A 20 5.06 -34.06 5.80
N ILE A 21 4.22 -35.05 5.47
CA ILE A 21 3.51 -35.10 4.17
C ILE A 21 2.53 -33.93 4.04
N LEU A 22 1.77 -33.63 5.10
CA LEU A 22 0.84 -32.50 5.13
C LEU A 22 1.56 -31.16 4.97
N ALA A 23 2.72 -30.99 5.61
CA ALA A 23 3.51 -29.76 5.50
C ALA A 23 4.00 -29.50 4.07
N VAL A 24 4.55 -30.51 3.40
CA VAL A 24 5.09 -30.36 2.03
C VAL A 24 4.00 -30.07 1.00
N THR A 25 2.81 -30.65 1.16
CA THR A 25 1.68 -30.41 0.26
C THR A 25 0.99 -29.06 0.52
N ALA A 26 0.99 -28.59 1.76
CA ALA A 26 0.36 -27.31 2.13
C ALA A 26 1.26 -26.09 1.82
N ALA A 27 2.58 -26.22 1.98
CA ALA A 27 3.50 -25.08 1.87
C ALA A 27 3.43 -24.33 0.52
N PRO A 28 3.41 -24.99 -0.66
CA PRO A 28 3.30 -24.29 -1.95
C PRO A 28 2.00 -23.51 -2.08
N LYS A 29 0.90 -24.06 -1.56
CA LYS A 29 -0.42 -23.40 -1.59
C LYS A 29 -0.44 -22.17 -0.66
N PHE A 30 0.17 -22.27 0.52
CA PHE A 30 0.29 -21.14 1.45
C PHE A 30 1.14 -19.99 0.90
N ILE A 31 2.18 -20.28 0.11
CA ILE A 31 3.00 -19.25 -0.55
C ILE A 31 2.19 -18.51 -1.61
N ASN A 32 1.49 -19.25 -2.50
CA ASN A 32 0.66 -18.63 -3.53
C ASN A 32 -0.48 -17.78 -2.94
N LEU A 33 -1.12 -18.23 -1.86
CA LEU A 33 -2.18 -17.46 -1.20
C LEU A 33 -1.69 -16.12 -0.62
N GLN A 34 -0.45 -16.07 -0.11
CA GLN A 34 0.13 -14.81 0.37
C GLN A 34 0.43 -13.85 -0.78
N SER A 35 0.93 -14.37 -1.90
CA SER A 35 1.15 -13.62 -3.13
C SER A 35 -0.14 -12.98 -3.64
N ASP A 36 -1.18 -13.80 -3.79
CA ASP A 36 -2.50 -13.36 -4.26
C ASP A 36 -3.13 -12.34 -3.29
N ALA A 37 -2.95 -12.53 -1.97
CA ALA A 37 -3.44 -11.61 -0.96
C ALA A 37 -2.77 -10.24 -1.05
N ARG A 38 -1.44 -10.20 -1.21
CA ARG A 38 -0.67 -8.96 -1.38
C ARG A 38 -1.03 -8.22 -2.66
N ALA A 39 -1.12 -8.94 -3.78
CA ALA A 39 -1.56 -8.38 -5.04
C ALA A 39 -2.97 -7.78 -4.93
N SER A 40 -3.90 -8.49 -4.27
CA SER A 40 -5.26 -8.00 -4.02
C SER A 40 -5.28 -6.76 -3.12
N ALA A 41 -4.46 -6.73 -2.06
CA ALA A 41 -4.33 -5.57 -1.19
C ALA A 41 -3.81 -4.34 -1.94
N LEU A 42 -2.81 -4.50 -2.81
CA LEU A 42 -2.30 -3.44 -3.69
C LEU A 42 -3.37 -2.89 -4.63
N GLN A 43 -4.22 -3.75 -5.20
CA GLN A 43 -5.36 -3.31 -6.01
C GLN A 43 -6.37 -2.52 -5.16
N GLY A 44 -6.60 -2.93 -3.91
CA GLY A 44 -7.44 -2.21 -2.96
C GLY A 44 -6.93 -0.79 -2.69
N VAL A 45 -5.64 -0.66 -2.36
CA VAL A 45 -4.99 0.64 -2.14
C VAL A 45 -5.03 1.51 -3.39
N LYS A 46 -4.76 0.95 -4.57
CA LYS A 46 -4.91 1.66 -5.84
C LYS A 46 -6.32 2.21 -6.03
N GLY A 47 -7.34 1.40 -5.78
CA GLY A 47 -8.74 1.83 -5.88
C GLY A 47 -9.06 2.97 -4.91
N ALA A 48 -8.58 2.88 -3.67
CA ALA A 48 -8.75 3.92 -2.66
C ALA A 48 -8.12 5.25 -3.10
N ILE A 49 -6.87 5.23 -3.57
CA ILE A 49 -6.16 6.43 -4.03
C ILE A 49 -6.83 7.01 -5.26
N GLN A 50 -7.27 6.18 -6.22
CA GLN A 50 -8.01 6.66 -7.40
C GLN A 50 -9.32 7.35 -7.02
N GLY A 51 -10.06 6.78 -6.05
CA GLY A 51 -11.26 7.39 -5.50
C GLY A 51 -10.98 8.72 -4.80
N ALA A 52 -9.98 8.75 -3.92
CA ALA A 52 -9.55 9.95 -3.21
C ALA A 52 -9.13 11.06 -4.19
N ASN A 53 -8.35 10.74 -5.22
CA ASN A 53 -7.95 11.71 -6.25
C ASN A 53 -9.14 12.27 -7.03
N GLY A 54 -10.18 11.45 -7.28
CA GLY A 54 -11.42 11.94 -7.89
C GLY A 54 -12.14 12.97 -7.02
N LEU A 55 -12.15 12.77 -5.70
CA LEU A 55 -12.74 13.71 -4.74
C LEU A 55 -11.92 14.99 -4.60
N VAL A 56 -10.60 14.85 -4.49
CA VAL A 56 -9.64 15.98 -4.44
C VAL A 56 -9.77 16.83 -5.69
N PHE A 57 -9.82 16.21 -6.88
CA PHE A 57 -10.01 16.92 -8.13
C PHE A 57 -11.35 17.66 -8.20
N ALA A 58 -12.44 17.02 -7.75
CA ALA A 58 -13.74 17.69 -7.70
C ALA A 58 -13.70 18.94 -6.80
N LYS A 59 -13.03 18.86 -5.64
CA LYS A 59 -12.85 20.00 -4.74
C LYS A 59 -11.96 21.09 -5.35
N ALA A 60 -10.87 20.71 -6.02
CA ALA A 60 -9.99 21.63 -6.74
C ALA A 60 -10.75 22.39 -7.84
N ALA A 61 -11.57 21.69 -8.62
CA ALA A 61 -12.39 22.29 -9.68
C ALA A 61 -13.45 23.26 -9.14
N LEU A 62 -14.03 22.97 -7.97
CA LEU A 62 -14.95 23.91 -7.30
C LEU A 62 -14.23 25.16 -6.77
N ALA A 63 -12.95 25.04 -6.41
CA ALA A 63 -12.11 26.15 -5.97
C ALA A 63 -11.47 26.94 -7.15
N GLY A 64 -11.51 26.40 -8.37
CA GLY A 64 -10.83 26.99 -9.54
C GLY A 64 -9.32 26.73 -9.58
N ASP A 65 -8.88 25.65 -8.92
CA ASP A 65 -7.49 25.25 -8.77
C ASP A 65 -7.11 24.04 -9.64
N GLU A 66 -8.03 23.49 -10.41
CA GLU A 66 -7.87 22.24 -11.17
C GLU A 66 -6.80 22.30 -12.27
N ALA A 67 -6.39 23.49 -12.69
CA ALA A 67 -5.34 23.70 -13.69
C ALA A 67 -4.06 24.32 -13.11
N LYS A 68 -4.02 24.61 -11.80
CA LYS A 68 -2.87 25.24 -11.18
C LYS A 68 -1.73 24.24 -11.00
N ALA A 69 -0.54 24.62 -11.41
CA ALA A 69 0.66 23.87 -11.09
C ALA A 69 0.91 23.94 -9.57
N GLY A 70 1.15 22.77 -8.98
CA GLY A 70 1.33 22.62 -7.53
C GLY A 70 2.74 22.94 -7.02
N PRO A 71 2.95 22.80 -5.70
CA PRO A 71 1.95 22.42 -4.70
C PRO A 71 0.93 23.56 -4.43
N VAL A 72 -0.35 23.23 -4.46
CA VAL A 72 -1.47 24.10 -4.05
C VAL A 72 -2.40 23.31 -3.14
N ASP A 73 -2.69 23.86 -1.96
CA ASP A 73 -3.54 23.18 -0.99
C ASP A 73 -5.03 23.32 -1.33
N VAL A 74 -5.71 22.19 -1.41
CA VAL A 74 -7.16 22.11 -1.66
C VAL A 74 -7.85 21.56 -0.42
N ASN A 75 -8.82 22.32 0.11
CA ASN A 75 -9.59 21.88 1.26
C ASN A 75 -10.65 20.84 0.85
N ILE A 76 -10.45 19.58 1.26
CA ILE A 76 -11.44 18.52 1.06
C ILE A 76 -12.44 18.40 2.23
N GLY A 77 -12.13 19.00 3.37
CA GLY A 77 -12.96 19.02 4.58
C GLY A 77 -14.09 20.06 4.53
N THR A 78 -14.43 20.58 5.71
CA THR A 78 -15.43 21.63 5.90
C THR A 78 -14.75 22.98 6.16
N ASP A 79 -15.52 24.06 6.24
CA ASP A 79 -14.98 25.39 6.55
C ASP A 79 -14.43 25.49 7.98
N THR A 80 -14.96 24.68 8.90
CA THR A 80 -14.57 24.66 10.32
C THR A 80 -13.54 23.60 10.67
N ASP A 81 -13.48 22.52 9.88
CA ASP A 81 -12.54 21.42 10.03
C ASP A 81 -11.91 21.16 8.66
N LYS A 82 -10.84 21.90 8.40
CA LYS A 82 -10.17 21.93 7.10
C LYS A 82 -9.22 20.75 6.99
N ILE A 83 -9.24 20.12 5.83
CA ILE A 83 -8.29 19.09 5.44
C ILE A 83 -7.63 19.60 4.17
N GLU A 84 -6.46 20.21 4.33
CA GLU A 84 -5.74 20.88 3.26
C GLU A 84 -4.80 19.89 2.58
N VAL A 85 -5.23 19.33 1.45
CA VAL A 85 -4.48 18.34 0.69
C VAL A 85 -3.58 19.04 -0.33
N PRO A 86 -2.26 18.81 -0.35
CA PRO A 86 -1.37 19.36 -1.36
C PRO A 86 -1.64 18.75 -2.74
N THR A 87 -1.97 19.59 -3.72
CA THR A 87 -2.33 19.19 -5.09
C THR A 87 -1.44 19.82 -6.16
N THR A 88 -1.39 19.17 -7.32
CA THR A 88 -0.88 19.72 -8.59
C THR A 88 -1.85 19.36 -9.70
N TYR A 89 -2.24 20.37 -10.49
CA TYR A 89 -3.26 20.24 -11.54
C TYR A 89 -4.55 19.57 -11.03
N GLY A 90 -4.98 19.95 -9.81
CA GLY A 90 -6.15 19.41 -9.14
C GLY A 90 -6.04 17.98 -8.59
N TYR A 91 -4.92 17.29 -8.78
CA TYR A 91 -4.71 15.95 -8.24
C TYR A 91 -3.69 15.98 -7.10
N MET A 92 -3.71 15.01 -6.19
CA MET A 92 -2.75 14.88 -5.09
C MET A 92 -1.31 14.94 -5.60
N THR A 93 -0.44 15.63 -4.86
CA THR A 93 1.01 15.51 -5.06
C THR A 93 1.52 14.16 -4.56
N ALA A 94 2.66 13.71 -5.07
CA ALA A 94 3.36 12.49 -4.65
C ALA A 94 4.16 12.75 -3.36
N GLU A 95 3.43 13.13 -2.32
CA GLU A 95 3.92 13.38 -0.97
C GLU A 95 3.06 12.59 0.03
N GLU A 96 3.69 12.02 1.06
CA GLU A 96 3.04 11.20 2.09
C GLU A 96 1.85 11.92 2.72
N ALA A 97 2.04 13.20 3.10
CA ALA A 97 1.00 14.02 3.69
C ALA A 97 -0.26 14.12 2.80
N ALA A 98 -0.09 14.24 1.47
CA ALA A 98 -1.23 14.33 0.56
C ALA A 98 -2.06 13.03 0.56
N PHE A 99 -1.39 11.88 0.65
CA PHE A 99 -2.03 10.57 0.67
C PHE A 99 -2.70 10.28 2.01
N GLU A 100 -2.03 10.60 3.13
CA GLU A 100 -2.60 10.41 4.47
C GLU A 100 -3.88 11.23 4.65
N LEU A 101 -3.84 12.51 4.25
CA LEU A 101 -4.98 13.42 4.38
C LEU A 101 -6.15 13.04 3.47
N ALA A 102 -5.88 12.57 2.25
CA ALA A 102 -6.94 12.32 1.26
C ALA A 102 -7.55 10.92 1.34
N VAL A 103 -6.76 9.91 1.72
CA VAL A 103 -7.20 8.51 1.82
C VAL A 103 -7.64 8.14 3.24
N ASP A 104 -7.30 8.98 4.23
CA ASP A 104 -7.51 8.68 5.67
C ASP A 104 -6.85 7.35 6.04
N ALA A 105 -5.58 7.23 5.68
CA ALA A 105 -4.75 6.05 5.90
C ALA A 105 -3.38 6.49 6.45
N SER A 106 -2.75 5.64 7.26
CA SER A 106 -1.41 5.89 7.79
C SER A 106 -0.37 5.17 6.95
N PHE A 107 0.68 5.89 6.58
CA PHE A 107 1.83 5.37 5.85
C PHE A 107 3.11 5.58 6.68
N VAL A 108 4.19 4.94 6.27
CA VAL A 108 5.52 5.23 6.80
C VAL A 108 6.50 5.43 5.66
N ALA A 109 7.23 6.54 5.67
CA ALA A 109 8.32 6.78 4.72
C ALA A 109 9.40 5.69 4.76
N GLU A 110 9.84 5.21 3.60
CA GLU A 110 10.91 4.21 3.43
C GLU A 110 12.25 4.69 4.01
N VAL A 111 12.52 5.99 3.92
CA VAL A 111 13.74 6.58 4.46
C VAL A 111 13.55 6.86 5.94
N GLY A 112 14.35 6.19 6.77
CA GLY A 112 14.34 6.44 8.21
C GLY A 112 13.15 5.81 8.95
N ILE A 113 12.59 4.72 8.41
CA ILE A 113 11.53 3.91 9.06
C ILE A 113 11.86 3.76 10.55
N PRO A 114 11.04 4.34 11.46
CA PRO A 114 11.24 4.19 12.89
C PRO A 114 11.24 2.71 13.28
N ALA A 115 12.12 2.32 14.20
CA ALA A 115 12.25 0.93 14.63
C ALA A 115 10.97 0.37 15.29
N ASP A 116 10.10 1.27 15.76
CA ASP A 116 8.81 1.02 16.38
C ASP A 116 7.61 1.29 15.46
N SER A 117 7.85 1.66 14.20
CA SER A 117 6.79 1.81 13.20
C SER A 117 5.97 0.51 13.10
N THR A 118 4.66 0.63 12.90
CA THR A 118 3.74 -0.53 12.81
C THR A 118 2.85 -0.50 11.57
N GLU A 119 3.01 0.53 10.75
CA GLU A 119 2.22 0.80 9.57
C GLU A 119 2.43 -0.31 8.53
N ASP A 120 1.34 -0.86 8.03
CA ASP A 120 1.35 -1.93 7.05
C ASP A 120 1.87 -1.49 5.69
N TRP A 121 1.81 -0.19 5.40
CA TRP A 121 2.14 0.39 4.09
C TRP A 121 3.34 1.31 4.21
N ILE A 122 4.35 1.04 3.38
CA ILE A 122 5.55 1.84 3.27
C ILE A 122 5.46 2.67 1.99
N VAL A 123 5.82 3.94 2.10
CA VAL A 123 5.82 4.91 0.99
C VAL A 123 7.22 5.40 0.67
N ALA A 124 7.53 5.56 -0.60
CA ALA A 124 8.80 6.10 -1.05
C ALA A 124 8.58 7.20 -2.08
N GLU A 125 9.00 8.41 -1.73
CA GLU A 125 8.90 9.59 -2.57
C GLU A 125 10.10 9.71 -3.49
N ALA A 126 9.85 10.05 -4.76
CA ALA A 126 10.90 10.30 -5.73
C ALA A 126 10.59 11.55 -6.56
N GLY A 127 11.46 12.55 -6.46
CA GLY A 127 11.32 13.83 -7.16
C GLY A 127 10.83 14.95 -6.25
N THR A 128 10.44 16.07 -6.86
CA THR A 128 9.92 17.24 -6.13
C THR A 128 8.40 17.27 -6.26
N PRO A 129 7.63 17.26 -5.16
CA PRO A 129 6.17 17.36 -5.20
C PRO A 129 5.69 18.52 -6.06
N GLY A 130 4.66 18.27 -6.87
CA GLY A 130 4.09 19.22 -7.81
C GLY A 130 4.82 19.33 -9.16
N ALA A 131 6.00 18.75 -9.29
CA ALA A 131 6.84 18.79 -10.50
C ALA A 131 6.84 17.46 -11.29
N GLY A 132 5.81 16.63 -11.15
CA GLY A 132 5.75 15.32 -11.81
C GLY A 132 6.47 14.23 -11.00
N ALA A 133 6.48 14.36 -9.68
CA ALA A 133 7.07 13.40 -8.76
C ALA A 133 6.31 12.05 -8.79
N THR A 134 6.95 11.05 -8.19
CA THR A 134 6.45 9.67 -8.13
C THR A 134 6.41 9.23 -6.68
N MET A 135 5.30 8.59 -6.30
CA MET A 135 5.12 7.94 -5.01
C MET A 135 5.06 6.43 -5.24
N VAL A 136 5.87 5.67 -4.53
CA VAL A 136 5.84 4.20 -4.53
C VAL A 136 5.24 3.73 -3.22
N ILE A 137 4.28 2.82 -3.28
CA ILE A 137 3.60 2.24 -2.13
C ILE A 137 3.74 0.72 -2.19
N TYR A 138 4.14 0.11 -1.08
CA TYR A 138 4.23 -1.34 -0.96
C TYR A 138 3.94 -1.79 0.46
N GLN A 139 3.55 -3.06 0.61
CA GLN A 139 3.23 -3.62 1.92
C GLN A 139 4.52 -3.98 2.67
N ARG A 140 4.54 -3.76 3.99
CA ARG A 140 5.62 -4.19 4.87
C ARG A 140 5.88 -5.69 4.73
N GLY A 141 7.15 -6.07 4.57
CA GLY A 141 7.57 -7.46 4.39
C GLY A 141 7.28 -8.05 3.01
N ALA A 142 6.76 -7.26 2.07
CA ALA A 142 6.76 -7.65 0.66
C ALA A 142 8.19 -7.61 0.09
N PRO A 143 8.55 -8.52 -0.83
CA PRO A 143 9.84 -8.50 -1.50
C PRO A 143 9.88 -7.32 -2.49
N ASN A 144 10.25 -6.13 -2.00
CA ASN A 144 10.29 -4.92 -2.82
C ASN A 144 11.71 -4.46 -3.18
N ASP A 145 12.75 -5.21 -2.81
CA ASP A 145 14.15 -4.90 -3.15
C ASP A 145 14.39 -4.74 -4.66
N SER A 146 13.53 -5.35 -5.49
CA SER A 146 13.56 -5.28 -6.95
C SER A 146 12.36 -4.56 -7.56
N LYS A 147 11.56 -3.83 -6.75
CA LYS A 147 10.35 -3.12 -7.19
C LYS A 147 9.27 -4.01 -7.81
N THR A 148 9.17 -5.25 -7.32
CA THR A 148 8.38 -6.29 -7.96
C THR A 148 7.01 -6.51 -7.32
N CYS A 149 6.74 -5.92 -6.14
CA CYS A 149 5.46 -5.97 -5.45
C CYS A 149 5.09 -4.58 -4.92
N GLN A 150 4.68 -3.67 -5.82
CA GLN A 150 4.42 -2.28 -5.48
C GLN A 150 3.40 -1.59 -6.39
N LEU A 151 2.77 -0.56 -5.85
CA LEU A 151 1.99 0.44 -6.58
C LEU A 151 2.87 1.67 -6.80
N THR A 152 2.87 2.20 -8.01
CA THR A 152 3.54 3.45 -8.38
C THR A 152 2.50 4.46 -8.84
N TYR A 153 2.40 5.55 -8.10
CA TYR A 153 1.65 6.74 -8.46
C TYR A 153 2.59 7.77 -9.08
N LYS A 154 2.21 8.33 -10.22
CA LYS A 154 2.89 9.48 -10.82
C LYS A 154 1.93 10.65 -10.88
N GLU A 155 2.39 11.80 -10.42
CA GLU A 155 1.61 13.04 -10.42
C GLU A 155 1.11 13.43 -11.80
N ALA A 156 0.04 14.22 -11.79
CA ALA A 156 -0.42 14.94 -12.96
C ALA A 156 0.64 15.95 -13.44
N THR A 157 0.61 16.24 -14.74
CA THR A 157 1.35 17.35 -15.34
C THR A 157 0.37 18.25 -16.08
N SER A 158 0.84 19.37 -16.63
CA SER A 158 0.01 20.28 -17.44
C SER A 158 -0.73 19.62 -18.60
N THR A 159 -0.29 18.42 -19.03
CA THR A 159 -0.85 17.70 -20.18
C THR A 159 -1.28 16.27 -19.88
N THR A 160 -1.00 15.75 -18.68
CA THR A 160 -1.28 14.33 -18.36
C THR A 160 -1.96 14.22 -17.01
N THR A 161 -3.01 13.39 -16.94
CA THR A 161 -3.61 12.98 -15.67
C THR A 161 -2.65 12.07 -14.89
N PRO A 162 -2.84 11.87 -13.57
CA PRO A 162 -1.96 11.02 -12.80
C PRO A 162 -2.09 9.55 -13.25
N THR A 163 -1.00 8.79 -13.11
CA THR A 163 -0.94 7.37 -13.50
C THR A 163 -0.76 6.46 -12.29
N TYR A 164 -1.38 5.28 -12.34
CA TYR A 164 -1.37 4.29 -11.25
C TYR A 164 -0.96 2.92 -11.80
N THR A 165 0.30 2.55 -11.61
CA THR A 165 0.87 1.32 -12.17
C THR A 165 1.16 0.34 -11.04
N ILE A 166 0.62 -0.87 -11.13
CA ILE A 166 0.95 -1.96 -10.21
C ILE A 166 1.94 -2.89 -10.88
N VAL A 167 2.94 -3.29 -10.12
CA VAL A 167 3.82 -4.42 -10.43
C VAL A 167 3.61 -5.44 -9.32
N ASP A 168 3.12 -6.62 -9.66
CA ASP A 168 2.75 -7.70 -8.73
C ASP A 168 3.57 -8.98 -8.92
N THR A 169 4.63 -8.90 -9.72
CA THR A 169 5.52 -10.04 -10.01
C THR A 169 6.22 -10.53 -8.74
N GLY A 170 5.81 -11.66 -8.18
CA GLY A 170 6.49 -12.22 -7.02
C GLY A 170 6.22 -11.46 -5.72
N CYS A 171 5.06 -10.80 -5.61
CA CYS A 171 4.39 -10.69 -4.32
C CYS A 171 4.30 -12.08 -3.66
#